data_AF-A0A5N5K823-F1
#
_entry.id   AF-A0A5N5K823-F1
#
_cell.length_a   1.000
_cell.length_b   1.000
_cell.length_c   1.000
_cell.angle_alpha   90.00
_cell.angle_beta   90.00
_cell.angle_gamma   90.00
#
_symmetry.space_group_name_H-M   'P 1'
#
loop_
_entity.id
_entity.type
_entity.pdbx_description
1 polymer ?
#
loop_
_entity_poly.entity_id
_entity_poly.type
_entity_poly.pdbx_seq_one_letter_code
_entity_poly.pdbx_strand_id
1 'polypeptide(L)'
;MIHPLDKIQENAKTVGLVSTSPQYEYRAQEVCWDPDRETDSFLDSSEVVGRDDDVSAVMEKLTSLTKQHVLSVVPIVGLAGLGKTTVAKKICEVVREGKQFDVALWACVPNYFSNVKILGAMLQGIDKTTSEQTNLDVILQNLKIGLENKTFFLVLDDVWNEDRGKWDDLKEQLLKISSKNGNAVVVTTRKTVIAGMMETSPGIQHQPGKLSDGECWSIIKQKVSGGGEATLAADLEPIGKDIAKKCGGLPLLAKVLGGTLRGKEKQDELLSVVFMRMDEADSLSRR
;
A
#
# COMPACT_ATOMS: atom_id res chain seq x y z
N MET A 1 -34.92 -26.38 -33.41
CA MET A 1 -33.52 -26.41 -32.95
C MET A 1 -33.52 -25.89 -31.54
N ILE A 2 -33.13 -26.73 -30.57
CA ILE A 2 -33.08 -26.36 -29.15
C ILE A 2 -31.80 -25.56 -28.92
N HIS A 3 -31.89 -24.42 -28.23
CA HIS A 3 -30.77 -23.50 -28.05
C HIS A 3 -29.72 -24.10 -27.11
N PRO A 4 -28.42 -23.87 -27.30
CA PRO A 4 -27.36 -24.42 -26.43
C PRO A 4 -27.53 -24.09 -24.94
N LEU A 5 -28.25 -23.01 -24.62
CA LEU A 5 -28.57 -22.56 -23.26
C LEU A 5 -29.61 -23.44 -22.57
N ASP A 6 -30.60 -23.95 -23.31
CA ASP A 6 -31.68 -24.77 -22.74
C ASP A 6 -31.15 -26.12 -22.25
N LYS A 7 -30.13 -26.65 -22.94
CA LYS A 7 -29.46 -27.91 -22.61
C LYS A 7 -28.59 -27.81 -21.35
N ILE A 8 -28.03 -26.62 -21.07
CA ILE A 8 -27.26 -26.33 -19.87
C ILE A 8 -28.19 -26.23 -18.65
N GLN A 9 -29.37 -25.62 -18.85
CA GLN A 9 -30.35 -25.41 -17.79
C GLN A 9 -31.07 -26.71 -17.38
N GLU A 10 -31.26 -27.63 -18.31
CA GLU A 10 -31.79 -28.97 -18.04
C GLU A 10 -30.78 -29.84 -17.25
N ASN A 11 -29.49 -29.81 -17.63
CA ASN A 11 -28.43 -30.51 -16.92
C ASN A 11 -28.21 -29.99 -15.49
N ALA A 12 -28.39 -28.68 -15.26
CA ALA A 12 -28.25 -28.06 -13.94
C ALA A 12 -29.30 -28.55 -12.93
N LYS A 13 -30.52 -28.91 -13.39
CA LYS A 13 -31.58 -29.46 -12.54
C LYS A 13 -31.29 -30.90 -12.10
N THR A 14 -30.62 -31.69 -12.93
CA THR A 14 -30.30 -33.10 -12.63
C THR A 14 -29.24 -33.24 -11.52
N VAL A 15 -28.41 -32.21 -11.31
CA VAL A 15 -27.39 -32.13 -10.24
C VAL A 15 -27.83 -31.33 -9.01
N GLY A 16 -29.11 -30.95 -8.92
CA GLY A 16 -29.67 -30.30 -7.72
C GLY A 16 -29.32 -28.81 -7.55
N LEU A 17 -28.87 -28.13 -8.60
CA LEU A 17 -28.61 -26.69 -8.55
C LEU A 17 -29.91 -25.91 -8.81
N VAL A 18 -30.47 -25.31 -7.75
CA VAL A 18 -31.61 -24.39 -7.85
C VAL A 18 -31.10 -23.00 -8.25
N SER A 19 -31.62 -22.45 -9.34
CA SER A 19 -31.44 -21.04 -9.69
C SER A 19 -32.26 -20.18 -8.73
N THR A 20 -31.65 -19.69 -7.66
CA THR A 20 -32.18 -18.59 -6.87
C THR A 20 -31.77 -17.29 -7.56
N SER A 21 -32.72 -16.62 -8.20
CA SER A 21 -32.55 -15.23 -8.62
C SER A 21 -32.60 -14.34 -7.36
N PRO A 22 -31.51 -13.70 -6.94
CA PRO A 22 -31.56 -12.75 -5.86
C PRO A 22 -31.90 -11.38 -6.46
N GLN A 23 -33.14 -10.92 -6.24
CA GLN A 23 -33.44 -9.48 -6.27
C GLN A 23 -32.72 -8.83 -5.07
N TYR A 24 -31.41 -8.64 -5.19
CA TYR A 24 -30.65 -7.79 -4.27
C TYR A 24 -30.24 -6.57 -5.06
N GLU A 25 -30.95 -5.48 -4.77
CA GLU A 25 -30.57 -4.13 -5.13
C GLU A 25 -29.14 -3.90 -4.63
N TYR A 26 -28.21 -3.75 -5.58
CA TYR A 26 -26.78 -3.61 -5.31
C TYR A 26 -26.54 -2.23 -4.70
N ARG A 27 -26.78 -2.09 -3.39
CA ARG A 27 -26.14 -1.02 -2.63
C ARG A 27 -24.65 -1.35 -2.64
N ALA A 28 -23.88 -0.58 -3.42
CA ALA A 28 -22.43 -0.61 -3.36
C ALA A 28 -22.03 -0.40 -1.89
N GLN A 29 -21.66 -1.47 -1.20
CA GLN A 29 -20.94 -1.34 0.05
C GLN A 29 -19.61 -0.70 -0.31
N GLU A 30 -19.48 0.58 0.03
CA GLU A 30 -18.21 1.30 0.08
C GLU A 30 -17.15 0.38 0.70
N VAL A 31 -15.92 0.40 0.16
CA VAL A 31 -14.76 -0.20 0.83
C VAL A 31 -14.86 0.20 2.28
N CYS A 32 -14.91 -0.75 3.21
CA CYS A 32 -15.08 -0.47 4.64
C CYS A 32 -14.04 0.57 5.05
N TRP A 33 -14.48 1.84 5.14
CA TRP A 33 -13.65 2.96 5.52
C TRP A 33 -13.40 2.77 7.01
N ASP A 34 -12.18 2.37 7.34
CA ASP A 34 -11.76 2.30 8.73
C ASP A 34 -11.14 3.65 9.10
N PRO A 35 -11.85 4.52 9.85
CA PRO A 35 -11.33 5.79 10.34
C PRO A 35 -10.06 5.63 11.19
N ASP A 36 -9.89 4.45 11.80
CA ASP A 36 -8.83 4.12 12.75
C ASP A 36 -7.71 3.28 12.11
N ARG A 37 -7.70 3.17 10.78
CA ARG A 37 -6.63 2.46 10.08
C ARG A 37 -5.29 3.13 10.38
N GLU A 38 -4.36 2.38 10.93
CA GLU A 38 -2.99 2.84 11.12
C GLU A 38 -2.01 2.00 10.30
N THR A 39 -0.90 2.63 9.90
CA THR A 39 0.24 1.96 9.29
C THR A 39 1.51 2.40 9.99
N ASP A 40 2.41 1.45 10.16
CA ASP A 40 3.73 1.64 10.74
C ASP A 40 4.81 1.70 9.64
N SER A 41 6.03 2.04 10.04
CA SER A 41 7.20 2.11 9.13
C SER A 41 8.07 0.85 9.16
N PHE A 42 7.64 -0.21 9.83
CA PHE A 42 8.35 -1.48 9.91
C PHE A 42 7.93 -2.38 8.75
N LEU A 43 8.93 -3.06 8.19
CA LEU A 43 8.75 -4.04 7.15
C LEU A 43 9.05 -5.42 7.74
N ASP A 44 8.16 -6.38 7.53
CA ASP A 44 8.55 -7.79 7.62
C ASP A 44 9.26 -8.14 6.31
N SER A 45 10.59 -7.97 6.31
CA SER A 45 11.45 -8.07 5.11
C SER A 45 11.38 -9.44 4.45
N SER A 46 10.99 -10.48 5.20
CA SER A 46 10.81 -11.84 4.69
C SER A 46 9.69 -11.96 3.63
N GLU A 47 8.81 -10.96 3.52
CA GLU A 47 7.59 -11.03 2.69
C GLU A 47 7.55 -10.09 1.47
N VAL A 48 8.64 -9.38 1.15
CA VAL A 48 8.62 -8.40 0.05
C VAL A 48 9.34 -8.93 -1.18
N VAL A 49 8.56 -9.17 -2.24
CA VAL A 49 9.01 -9.70 -3.52
C VAL A 49 8.85 -8.62 -4.61
N GLY A 50 9.87 -8.46 -5.46
CA GLY A 50 9.71 -7.76 -6.75
C GLY A 50 9.58 -6.25 -6.68
N ARG A 51 10.25 -5.59 -5.71
CA ARG A 51 10.09 -4.14 -5.47
C ARG A 51 11.39 -3.35 -5.50
N ASP A 52 12.51 -3.97 -5.84
CA ASP A 52 13.82 -3.32 -5.76
C ASP A 52 13.98 -2.24 -6.85
N ASP A 53 13.42 -2.47 -8.03
CA ASP A 53 13.39 -1.47 -9.12
C ASP A 53 12.51 -0.26 -8.75
N ASP A 54 11.34 -0.51 -8.14
CA ASP A 54 10.45 0.55 -7.67
C ASP A 54 11.13 1.44 -6.62
N VAL A 55 11.84 0.82 -5.67
CA VAL A 55 12.59 1.52 -4.63
C VAL A 55 13.72 2.33 -5.25
N SER A 56 14.50 1.73 -6.15
CA SER A 56 15.64 2.38 -6.81
C SER A 56 15.18 3.60 -7.60
N ALA A 57 14.10 3.49 -8.38
CA ALA A 57 13.55 4.59 -9.16
C ALA A 57 13.11 5.77 -8.29
N VAL A 58 12.48 5.51 -7.12
CA VAL A 58 12.09 6.59 -6.20
C VAL A 58 13.32 7.21 -5.53
N MET A 59 14.31 6.40 -5.13
CA MET A 59 15.54 6.89 -4.50
C MET A 59 16.37 7.77 -5.44
N GLU A 60 16.43 7.45 -6.72
CA GLU A 60 17.07 8.29 -7.74
C GLU A 60 16.39 9.66 -7.86
N LYS A 61 15.06 9.69 -7.92
CA LYS A 61 14.27 10.93 -7.93
C LYS A 61 14.54 11.77 -6.68
N LEU A 62 14.50 11.16 -5.49
CA LEU A 62 14.79 11.83 -4.23
C LEU A 62 16.20 12.44 -4.23
N THR A 63 17.20 11.67 -4.68
CA THR A 63 18.61 12.11 -4.73
C THR A 63 18.83 13.27 -5.71
N SER A 64 18.07 13.30 -6.81
CA SER A 64 18.12 14.41 -7.77
C SER A 64 17.51 15.69 -7.19
N LEU A 65 16.29 15.60 -6.64
CA LEU A 65 15.53 16.76 -6.17
C LEU A 65 16.11 17.40 -4.91
N THR A 66 16.60 16.59 -3.98
CA THR A 66 17.15 17.06 -2.69
C THR A 66 18.37 17.96 -2.84
N LYS A 67 19.06 17.93 -3.97
CA LYS A 67 20.16 18.85 -4.29
C LYS A 67 19.69 20.26 -4.65
N GLN A 68 18.44 20.39 -5.11
CA GLN A 68 17.90 21.61 -5.71
C GLN A 68 16.82 22.28 -4.85
N HIS A 69 16.17 21.53 -3.96
CA HIS A 69 15.02 21.99 -3.19
C HIS A 69 15.21 21.85 -1.68
N VAL A 70 14.65 22.81 -0.93
CA VAL A 70 14.49 22.73 0.53
C VAL A 70 13.64 21.52 0.91
N LEU A 71 12.52 21.35 0.22
CA LEU A 71 11.58 20.24 0.42
C LEU A 71 11.21 19.63 -0.93
N SER A 72 11.53 18.35 -1.09
CA SER A 72 11.19 17.55 -2.27
C SER A 72 10.05 16.59 -1.95
N VAL A 73 9.12 16.39 -2.88
CA VAL A 73 7.95 15.53 -2.68
C VAL A 73 7.82 14.59 -3.88
N VAL A 74 7.87 13.30 -3.60
CA VAL A 74 7.72 12.23 -4.60
C VAL A 74 6.52 11.36 -4.24
N PRO A 75 5.37 11.55 -4.92
CA PRO A 75 4.23 10.68 -4.73
C PRO A 75 4.45 9.29 -5.33
N ILE A 76 3.95 8.26 -4.66
CA ILE A 76 3.77 6.89 -5.13
C ILE A 76 2.27 6.68 -5.31
N VAL A 77 1.82 6.53 -6.55
CA VAL A 77 0.41 6.48 -6.92
C VAL A 77 0.05 5.18 -7.62
N GLY A 78 -1.19 4.72 -7.45
CA GLY A 78 -1.68 3.51 -8.11
C GLY A 78 -2.83 2.85 -7.38
N LEU A 79 -3.39 1.82 -8.01
CA LEU A 79 -4.54 1.06 -7.51
C LEU A 79 -4.33 0.46 -6.12
N ALA A 80 -5.43 0.10 -5.48
CA ALA A 80 -5.44 -0.64 -4.23
C ALA A 80 -4.68 -1.98 -4.39
N GLY A 81 -3.98 -2.41 -3.33
CA GLY A 81 -3.30 -3.71 -3.33
C GLY A 81 -2.02 -3.83 -4.17
N LEU A 82 -1.62 -2.78 -4.93
CA LEU A 82 -0.37 -2.77 -5.71
C LEU A 82 0.92 -2.71 -4.86
N GLY A 83 0.83 -2.45 -3.55
CA GLY A 83 2.01 -2.43 -2.68
C GLY A 83 2.72 -1.08 -2.55
N LYS A 84 2.04 0.04 -2.80
CA LYS A 84 2.60 1.40 -2.61
C LYS A 84 3.21 1.61 -1.22
N THR A 85 2.45 1.29 -0.16
CA THR A 85 2.92 1.33 1.23
C THR A 85 4.13 0.43 1.44
N THR A 86 4.17 -0.74 0.79
CA THR A 86 5.32 -1.66 0.85
C THR A 86 6.58 -1.04 0.23
N VAL A 87 6.45 -0.36 -0.93
CA VAL A 87 7.55 0.39 -1.54
C VAL A 87 8.01 1.52 -0.60
N ALA A 88 7.09 2.29 -0.01
CA ALA A 88 7.43 3.35 0.92
C ALA A 88 8.13 2.84 2.20
N LYS A 89 7.70 1.69 2.75
CA LYS A 89 8.37 1.03 3.88
C LYS A 89 9.80 0.62 3.53
N LYS A 90 10.02 0.01 2.36
CA LYS A 90 11.37 -0.33 1.87
C LYS A 90 12.26 0.90 1.68
N ILE A 91 11.72 1.98 1.11
CA ILE A 91 12.46 3.25 0.99
C ILE A 91 12.87 3.76 2.36
N CYS A 92 11.95 3.69 3.35
CA CYS A 92 12.24 4.12 4.71
C CYS A 92 13.38 3.30 5.36
N GLU A 93 13.41 1.99 5.13
CA GLU A 93 14.51 1.09 5.55
C GLU A 93 15.84 1.50 4.90
N VAL A 94 15.88 1.63 3.57
CA VAL A 94 17.07 2.06 2.83
C VAL A 94 17.57 3.44 3.29
N VAL A 95 16.65 4.38 3.52
CA VAL A 95 16.99 5.72 4.03
C VAL A 95 17.65 5.66 5.42
N ARG A 96 17.13 4.82 6.32
CA ARG A 96 17.68 4.63 7.67
C ARG A 96 19.05 3.98 7.65
N GLU A 97 19.23 2.97 6.81
CA GLU A 97 20.51 2.24 6.69
C GLU A 97 21.58 3.07 5.99
N GLY A 98 21.22 3.70 4.87
CA GLY A 98 22.11 4.51 4.05
C GLY A 98 22.46 5.87 4.66
N LYS A 99 21.75 6.30 5.72
CA LYS A 99 21.93 7.60 6.39
C LYS A 99 21.91 8.78 5.41
N GLN A 100 21.07 8.69 4.37
CA GLN A 100 20.92 9.78 3.39
C GLN A 100 20.28 11.02 4.00
N PHE A 101 19.46 10.83 5.03
CA PHE A 101 18.81 11.87 5.81
C PHE A 101 19.16 11.68 7.28
N ASP A 102 19.25 12.78 8.03
CA ASP A 102 19.57 12.73 9.46
C ASP A 102 18.43 12.08 10.28
N VAL A 103 17.18 12.25 9.82
CA VAL A 103 15.97 11.74 10.49
C VAL A 103 15.00 11.13 9.48
N ALA A 104 14.43 9.95 9.78
CA ALA A 104 13.40 9.30 8.97
C ALA A 104 12.11 9.12 9.77
N LEU A 105 11.01 9.67 9.26
CA LEU A 105 9.72 9.84 9.93
C LEU A 105 8.59 9.20 9.12
N TRP A 106 7.51 8.83 9.79
CA TRP A 106 6.33 8.19 9.19
C TRP A 106 5.06 8.72 9.80
N ALA A 107 4.08 9.05 8.97
CA ALA A 107 2.72 9.39 9.39
C ALA A 107 1.71 8.67 8.48
N CYS A 108 0.80 7.92 9.09
CA CYS A 108 -0.36 7.38 8.41
C CYS A 108 -1.46 8.46 8.31
N VAL A 109 -2.04 8.66 7.13
CA VAL A 109 -3.01 9.73 6.85
C VAL A 109 -4.27 9.22 6.12
N PRO A 110 -4.99 8.22 6.65
CA PRO A 110 -5.98 7.47 5.88
C PRO A 110 -7.28 8.23 5.61
N ASN A 111 -7.62 9.27 6.39
CA ASN A 111 -8.95 9.92 6.28
C ASN A 111 -8.92 11.43 6.51
N TYR A 112 -8.40 11.87 7.66
CA TYR A 112 -8.40 13.28 8.03
C TYR A 112 -6.99 13.85 7.90
N PHE A 113 -6.80 14.68 6.86
CA PHE A 113 -5.57 15.44 6.69
C PHE A 113 -5.50 16.52 7.76
N SER A 114 -4.76 16.23 8.83
CA SER A 114 -4.55 17.10 9.97
C SER A 114 -3.08 17.41 10.10
N ASN A 115 -2.74 18.68 9.91
CA ASN A 115 -1.36 19.13 10.10
C ASN A 115 -0.89 18.89 11.53
N VAL A 116 -1.77 19.10 12.53
CA VAL A 116 -1.46 18.83 13.94
C VAL A 116 -1.11 17.36 14.16
N LYS A 117 -1.89 16.41 13.62
CA LYS A 117 -1.58 14.98 13.78
C LYS A 117 -0.31 14.58 13.04
N ILE A 118 -0.12 15.07 11.81
CA ILE A 118 1.07 14.76 11.00
C ILE A 118 2.34 15.28 11.68
N LEU A 119 2.34 16.56 12.07
CA LEU A 119 3.48 17.18 12.76
C LEU A 119 3.68 16.60 14.17
N GLY A 120 2.61 16.22 14.86
CA GLY A 120 2.68 15.49 16.12
C GLY A 120 3.35 14.13 15.98
N ALA A 121 3.01 13.36 14.94
CA ALA A 121 3.66 12.09 14.62
C ALA A 121 5.15 12.28 14.29
N MET A 122 5.50 13.36 13.56
CA MET A 122 6.91 13.73 13.34
C MET A 122 7.64 13.99 14.66
N LEU A 123 7.02 14.74 15.57
CA LEU A 123 7.63 15.10 16.85
C LEU A 123 7.88 13.85 17.70
N GLN A 124 6.89 12.94 17.80
CA GLN A 124 7.04 11.66 18.49
C GLN A 124 8.10 10.76 17.84
N GLY A 125 8.29 10.86 16.52
CA GLY A 125 9.36 10.17 15.80
C GLY A 125 10.76 10.67 16.16
N ILE A 126 10.91 11.94 16.58
CA ILE A 126 12.18 12.54 17.00
C ILE A 126 12.41 12.33 18.49
N ASP A 127 11.40 12.57 19.31
CA ASP A 127 11.43 12.37 20.75
C ASP A 127 10.28 11.46 21.20
N LYS A 128 10.64 10.21 21.47
CA LYS A 128 9.71 9.15 21.90
C LYS A 128 9.13 9.38 23.30
N THR A 129 9.68 10.31 24.07
CA THR A 129 9.20 10.63 25.42
C THR A 129 8.14 11.74 25.43
N THR A 130 7.95 12.42 24.31
CA THR A 130 6.96 13.48 24.17
C THR A 130 5.54 12.91 24.23
N SER A 131 4.73 13.42 25.17
CA SER A 131 3.29 13.14 25.22
C SER A 131 2.57 13.70 24.00
N GLU A 132 1.34 13.24 23.73
CA GLU A 132 0.52 13.80 22.66
C GLU A 132 0.35 15.33 22.84
N GLN A 133 0.96 16.09 21.93
CA GLN A 133 0.88 17.54 21.87
C GLN A 133 -0.22 17.91 20.89
N THR A 134 -1.17 18.72 21.31
CA THR A 134 -2.28 19.19 20.44
C THR A 134 -2.12 20.65 20.03
N ASN A 135 -1.23 21.39 20.69
CA ASN A 135 -0.94 22.78 20.37
C ASN A 135 0.08 22.87 19.22
N LEU A 136 -0.37 23.36 18.07
CA LEU A 136 0.44 23.49 16.86
C LEU A 136 1.72 24.32 17.05
N ASP A 137 1.65 25.43 17.78
CA ASP A 137 2.81 26.31 17.97
C ASP A 137 3.91 25.60 18.77
N VAL A 138 3.52 24.89 19.84
CA VAL A 138 4.44 24.08 20.65
C VAL A 138 5.05 22.96 19.81
N ILE A 139 4.25 22.27 19.00
CA ILE A 139 4.76 21.22 18.08
C ILE A 139 5.80 21.81 17.13
N LEU A 140 5.51 22.93 16.49
CA LEU A 140 6.42 23.57 15.54
C LEU A 140 7.72 24.04 16.19
N GLN A 141 7.67 24.60 17.40
CA GLN A 141 8.86 25.00 18.16
C GLN A 141 9.74 23.79 18.50
N ASN A 142 9.14 22.71 18.99
CA ASN A 142 9.88 21.49 19.33
C ASN A 142 10.44 20.78 18.09
N LEU A 143 9.71 20.77 16.98
CA LEU A 143 10.21 20.24 15.70
C LEU A 143 11.41 21.04 15.20
N LYS A 144 11.39 22.37 15.29
CA LYS A 144 12.54 23.23 14.93
C LYS A 144 13.77 22.90 15.76
N ILE A 145 13.61 22.69 17.07
CA ILE A 145 14.71 22.32 17.96
C ILE A 145 15.22 20.91 17.62
N GLY A 146 14.31 19.94 17.49
CA GLY A 146 14.67 18.54 17.24
C GLY A 146 15.35 18.31 15.88
N LEU A 147 14.98 19.11 14.87
CA LEU A 147 15.50 19.08 13.50
C LEU A 147 16.52 20.20 13.21
N GLU A 148 17.00 20.90 14.22
CA GLU A 148 18.00 21.95 14.02
C GLU A 148 19.23 21.39 13.30
N ASN A 149 19.60 22.02 12.17
CA ASN A 149 20.70 21.63 11.27
C ASN A 149 20.59 20.22 10.65
N LYS A 150 19.46 19.53 10.79
CA LYS A 150 19.20 18.18 10.28
C LYS A 150 18.34 18.19 9.02
N THR A 151 18.58 17.24 8.12
CA THR A 151 17.64 16.91 7.04
C THR A 151 16.66 15.82 7.51
N PHE A 152 15.42 15.90 7.05
CA PHE A 152 14.43 14.86 7.32
C PHE A 152 13.88 14.22 6.06
N PHE A 153 13.54 12.95 6.18
CA PHE A 153 12.71 12.18 5.28
C PHE A 153 11.39 11.86 5.97
N LEU A 154 10.27 12.16 5.33
CA LEU A 154 8.92 11.90 5.86
C LEU A 154 8.12 11.04 4.89
N VAL A 155 7.48 9.99 5.38
CA VAL A 155 6.42 9.29 4.63
C VAL A 155 5.05 9.77 5.10
N LEU A 156 4.22 10.22 4.16
CA LEU A 156 2.78 10.42 4.34
C LEU A 156 2.04 9.27 3.65
N ASP A 157 1.63 8.26 4.43
CA ASP A 157 1.04 7.04 3.90
C ASP A 157 -0.48 7.13 3.78
N ASP A 158 -1.00 6.64 2.66
CA ASP A 158 -2.41 6.50 2.31
C ASP A 158 -3.19 7.83 2.33
N VAL A 159 -2.70 8.88 1.66
CA VAL A 159 -3.34 10.20 1.59
C VAL A 159 -4.55 10.21 0.65
N TRP A 160 -5.70 10.69 1.14
CA TRP A 160 -6.99 10.77 0.41
C TRP A 160 -7.57 12.18 0.22
N ASN A 161 -6.99 13.18 0.88
CA ASN A 161 -7.51 14.54 0.86
C ASN A 161 -7.07 15.30 -0.40
N GLU A 162 -8.03 15.88 -1.13
CA GLU A 162 -7.81 16.61 -2.39
C GLU A 162 -7.78 18.13 -2.20
N ASP A 163 -7.81 18.61 -0.96
CA ASP A 163 -7.76 20.03 -0.64
C ASP A 163 -6.32 20.55 -0.74
N ARG A 164 -6.04 21.29 -1.81
CA ARG A 164 -4.75 21.93 -2.04
C ARG A 164 -4.37 22.87 -0.91
N GLY A 165 -5.31 23.62 -0.33
CA GLY A 165 -5.03 24.57 0.74
C GLY A 165 -4.44 23.88 1.96
N LYS A 166 -4.98 22.72 2.34
CA LYS A 166 -4.44 21.92 3.46
C LYS A 166 -3.02 21.42 3.21
N TRP A 167 -2.74 20.99 1.98
CA TRP A 167 -1.39 20.60 1.61
C TRP A 167 -0.44 21.80 1.63
N ASP A 168 -0.84 22.94 1.05
CA ASP A 168 -0.03 24.15 1.03
C ASP A 168 0.29 24.65 2.45
N ASP A 169 -0.67 24.58 3.37
CA ASP A 169 -0.47 24.89 4.80
C ASP A 169 0.54 23.96 5.47
N LEU A 170 0.46 22.64 5.23
CA LEU A 170 1.43 21.67 5.77
C LEU A 170 2.82 21.92 5.17
N LYS A 171 2.88 22.15 3.86
CA LYS A 171 4.13 22.43 3.15
C LYS A 171 4.81 23.68 3.70
N GLU A 172 4.05 24.74 3.94
CA GLU A 172 4.56 25.97 4.56
C GLU A 172 5.12 25.70 5.97
N GLN A 173 4.43 24.88 6.77
CA GLN A 173 4.89 24.48 8.10
C GLN A 173 6.19 23.66 8.04
N LEU A 174 6.31 22.71 7.11
CA LEU A 174 7.53 21.94 6.89
C LEU A 174 8.71 22.84 6.47
N LEU A 175 8.48 23.82 5.60
CA LEU A 175 9.48 24.81 5.20
C LEU A 175 9.88 25.76 6.34
N LYS A 176 8.96 26.05 7.27
CA LYS A 176 9.26 26.81 8.49
C LYS A 176 10.11 26.01 9.49
N ILE A 177 10.01 24.68 9.49
CA ILE A 177 10.78 23.81 10.39
C ILE A 177 12.24 23.70 9.95
N SER A 178 12.48 23.57 8.64
CA SER A 178 13.84 23.46 8.09
C SER A 178 13.97 24.29 6.80
N SER A 179 14.94 25.20 6.79
CA SER A 179 15.34 25.98 5.61
C SER A 179 16.51 25.36 4.84
N LYS A 180 17.04 24.23 5.32
CA LYS A 180 18.17 23.52 4.72
C LYS A 180 17.70 22.77 3.46
N ASN A 181 18.50 22.81 2.40
CA ASN A 181 18.27 21.94 1.25
C ASN A 181 18.40 20.46 1.63
N GLY A 182 17.57 19.64 1.00
CA GLY A 182 17.67 18.19 1.11
C GLY A 182 16.69 17.52 2.05
N ASN A 183 15.56 18.15 2.38
CA ASN A 183 14.45 17.44 3.02
C ASN A 183 13.55 16.79 1.96
N ALA A 184 12.92 15.68 2.33
CA ALA A 184 12.07 14.94 1.41
C ALA A 184 10.79 14.40 2.05
N VAL A 185 9.74 14.31 1.24
CA VAL A 185 8.47 13.67 1.54
C VAL A 185 8.16 12.63 0.47
N VAL A 186 7.83 11.41 0.89
CA VAL A 186 7.20 10.40 0.04
C VAL A 186 5.74 10.32 0.43
N VAL A 187 4.85 10.42 -0.56
CA VAL A 187 3.40 10.32 -0.34
C VAL A 187 2.92 9.03 -0.97
N THR A 188 2.10 8.23 -0.30
CA THR A 188 1.37 7.15 -0.98
C THR A 188 -0.10 7.53 -1.14
N THR A 189 -0.66 7.32 -2.33
CA THR A 189 -2.07 7.64 -2.60
C THR A 189 -2.63 6.76 -3.70
N ARG A 190 -3.96 6.62 -3.75
CA ARG A 190 -4.66 5.96 -4.85
C ARG A 190 -5.07 6.92 -5.95
N LYS A 191 -5.03 8.23 -5.69
CA LYS A 191 -5.61 9.24 -6.57
C LYS A 191 -4.52 10.04 -7.26
N THR A 192 -4.54 10.02 -8.60
CA THR A 192 -3.63 10.80 -9.44
C THR A 192 -3.77 12.30 -9.22
N VAL A 193 -4.96 12.79 -8.90
CA VAL A 193 -5.18 14.21 -8.56
C VAL A 193 -4.38 14.63 -7.31
N ILE A 194 -4.31 13.77 -6.28
CA ILE A 194 -3.52 14.03 -5.07
C ILE A 194 -2.03 13.99 -5.38
N ALA A 195 -1.60 13.00 -6.17
CA ALA A 195 -0.21 12.90 -6.59
C ALA A 195 0.25 14.14 -7.36
N GLY A 196 -0.52 14.57 -8.37
CA GLY A 196 -0.24 15.80 -9.13
C GLY A 196 -0.34 17.09 -8.31
N MET A 197 -1.17 17.10 -7.26
CA MET A 197 -1.27 18.24 -6.34
C MET A 197 -0.02 18.37 -5.45
N MET A 198 0.53 17.24 -4.99
CA MET A 198 1.60 17.22 -3.98
C MET A 198 3.00 17.16 -4.56
N GLU A 199 3.17 16.73 -5.82
CA GLU A 199 4.49 16.59 -6.44
C GLU A 199 5.29 17.90 -6.50
N THR A 200 6.62 17.79 -6.32
CA THR A 200 7.53 18.95 -6.44
C THR A 200 7.61 19.49 -7.87
N SER A 201 7.51 18.61 -8.86
CA SER A 201 7.66 18.94 -10.27
C SER A 201 6.76 18.03 -11.12
N PRO A 202 6.18 18.54 -12.22
CA PRO A 202 5.29 17.76 -13.06
C PRO A 202 5.88 16.41 -13.50
N GLY A 203 5.15 15.32 -13.21
CA GLY A 203 5.50 13.97 -13.67
C GLY A 203 6.57 13.25 -12.85
N ILE A 204 6.93 13.76 -11.68
CA ILE A 204 7.93 13.11 -10.80
C ILE A 204 7.35 11.90 -10.06
N GLN A 205 6.03 11.79 -9.99
CA GLN A 205 5.33 10.67 -9.35
C GLN A 205 5.83 9.29 -9.83
N HIS A 206 5.76 8.29 -8.95
CA HIS A 206 6.09 6.89 -9.24
C HIS A 206 4.82 6.04 -9.23
N GLN A 207 4.70 5.16 -10.22
CA GLN A 207 3.61 4.19 -10.27
C GLN A 207 4.18 2.78 -10.22
N PRO A 208 4.02 2.06 -9.10
CA PRO A 208 4.51 0.70 -8.99
C PRO A 208 3.86 -0.20 -10.03
N GLY A 209 4.69 -1.05 -10.66
CA GLY A 209 4.23 -2.06 -11.61
C GLY A 209 3.41 -3.15 -10.95
N LYS A 210 2.66 -3.89 -11.79
CA LYS A 210 2.12 -5.20 -11.42
C LYS A 210 3.27 -6.18 -11.22
N LEU A 211 3.14 -7.07 -10.24
CA LEU A 211 4.04 -8.20 -10.10
C LEU A 211 3.80 -9.20 -11.24
N SER A 212 4.85 -9.93 -11.60
CA SER A 212 4.73 -11.11 -12.45
C SER A 212 4.01 -12.25 -11.71
N ASP A 213 3.45 -13.19 -12.47
CA ASP A 213 2.81 -14.38 -11.92
C ASP A 213 3.78 -15.18 -11.03
N GLY A 214 5.07 -15.21 -11.38
CA GLY A 214 6.11 -15.87 -10.60
C GLY A 214 6.37 -15.20 -9.25
N GLU A 215 6.32 -13.87 -9.20
CA GLU A 215 6.46 -13.11 -7.95
C GLU A 215 5.20 -13.26 -7.08
N CYS A 216 4.01 -13.20 -7.67
CA CYS A 216 2.76 -13.54 -6.97
C CYS A 216 2.80 -14.97 -6.41
N TRP A 217 3.30 -15.93 -7.18
CA TRP A 217 3.48 -17.30 -6.72
C TRP A 217 4.46 -17.39 -5.54
N SER A 218 5.54 -16.61 -5.58
CA SER A 218 6.52 -16.57 -4.49
C SER A 218 5.91 -16.05 -3.19
N ILE A 219 5.09 -15.00 -3.26
CA ILE A 219 4.31 -14.49 -2.12
C ILE A 219 3.36 -15.55 -1.57
N ILE A 220 2.62 -16.23 -2.45
CA ILE A 220 1.67 -17.30 -2.04
C ILE A 220 2.42 -18.41 -1.31
N LYS A 221 3.52 -18.91 -1.88
CA LYS A 221 4.34 -19.96 -1.26
C LYS A 221 4.80 -19.56 0.14
N GLN A 222 5.40 -18.38 0.29
CA GLN A 222 5.86 -17.88 1.58
C GLN A 222 4.73 -17.85 2.63
N LYS A 223 3.54 -17.39 2.23
CA LYS A 223 2.37 -17.34 3.12
C LYS A 223 1.86 -18.72 3.52
N VAL A 224 1.84 -19.68 2.61
CA VAL A 224 1.42 -21.06 2.92
C VAL A 224 2.40 -21.73 3.87
N SER A 225 3.71 -21.57 3.62
CA SER A 225 4.77 -22.17 4.44
C SER A 225 4.90 -21.56 5.84
N GLY A 226 4.22 -20.44 6.10
CA GLY A 226 4.31 -19.72 7.38
C GLY A 226 5.72 -19.24 7.71
N GLY A 227 6.55 -18.99 6.69
CA GLY A 227 7.96 -18.60 6.86
C GLY A 227 8.94 -19.74 7.14
N GLY A 228 8.50 -21.00 7.18
CA GLY A 228 9.38 -22.18 7.26
C GLY A 228 9.65 -22.85 5.91
N GLU A 229 10.42 -23.95 5.92
CA GLU A 229 10.67 -24.79 4.72
C GLU A 229 9.49 -25.67 4.31
N ALA A 230 8.31 -25.51 4.92
CA ALA A 230 7.13 -26.30 4.60
C ALA A 230 6.66 -26.02 3.16
N THR A 231 7.12 -26.81 2.21
CA THR A 231 6.70 -26.71 0.81
C THR A 231 5.29 -27.24 0.66
N LEU A 232 4.46 -26.54 -0.12
CA LEU A 232 3.26 -27.15 -0.69
C LEU A 232 3.64 -28.49 -1.32
N ALA A 233 2.81 -29.52 -1.11
CA ALA A 233 3.00 -30.81 -1.77
C ALA A 233 3.18 -30.57 -3.28
N ALA A 234 4.09 -31.30 -3.92
CA ALA A 234 4.45 -31.09 -5.33
C ALA A 234 3.22 -31.09 -6.26
N ASP A 235 2.20 -31.89 -5.92
CA ASP A 235 0.95 -32.00 -6.65
C ASP A 235 0.05 -30.74 -6.57
N LEU A 236 0.28 -29.87 -5.57
CA LEU A 236 -0.47 -28.63 -5.36
C LEU A 236 0.21 -27.39 -5.96
N GLU A 237 1.47 -27.51 -6.40
CA GLU A 237 2.20 -26.41 -7.04
C GLU A 237 1.55 -25.91 -8.34
N PRO A 238 1.07 -26.77 -9.26
CA PRO A 238 0.36 -26.33 -10.46
C PRO A 238 -0.86 -25.47 -10.14
N ILE A 239 -1.64 -25.89 -9.12
CA ILE A 239 -2.82 -25.17 -8.65
C ILE A 239 -2.40 -23.80 -8.09
N GLY A 240 -1.37 -23.77 -7.25
CA GLY A 240 -0.85 -22.53 -6.69
C GLY A 240 -0.36 -21.53 -7.75
N LYS A 241 0.27 -22.01 -8.82
CA LYS A 241 0.66 -21.18 -9.98
C LYS A 241 -0.55 -20.63 -10.74
N ASP A 242 -1.61 -21.43 -10.91
CA ASP A 242 -2.84 -20.94 -11.54
C ASP A 242 -3.55 -19.90 -10.68
N ILE A 243 -3.51 -20.05 -9.35
CA ILE A 243 -3.96 -19.03 -8.40
C ILE A 243 -3.12 -17.76 -8.52
N ALA A 244 -1.81 -17.88 -8.68
CA ALA A 244 -0.93 -16.72 -8.85
C ALA A 244 -1.27 -15.91 -10.11
N LYS A 245 -1.53 -16.59 -11.25
CA LYS A 245 -2.01 -15.92 -12.48
C LYS A 245 -3.31 -15.16 -12.24
N LYS A 246 -4.22 -15.76 -11.48
CA LYS A 246 -5.51 -15.16 -11.10
C LYS A 246 -5.37 -13.96 -10.16
N CYS A 247 -4.20 -13.76 -9.53
CA CYS A 247 -3.93 -12.56 -8.75
C CYS A 247 -3.78 -11.30 -9.61
N GLY A 248 -3.57 -11.44 -10.93
CA GLY A 248 -3.47 -10.32 -11.86
C GLY A 248 -2.33 -9.35 -11.54
N GLY A 249 -1.28 -9.84 -10.87
CA GLY A 249 -0.12 -9.07 -10.43
C GLY A 249 -0.33 -8.20 -9.18
N LEU A 250 -1.42 -8.41 -8.42
CA LEU A 250 -1.69 -7.69 -7.17
C LEU A 250 -1.09 -8.42 -5.95
N PRO A 251 -0.06 -7.85 -5.28
CA PRO A 251 0.54 -8.46 -4.09
C PRO A 251 -0.46 -8.77 -2.97
N LEU A 252 -1.43 -7.88 -2.73
CA LEU A 252 -2.42 -8.09 -1.66
C LEU A 252 -3.28 -9.33 -1.90
N LEU A 253 -3.70 -9.56 -3.15
CA LEU A 253 -4.51 -10.72 -3.51
C LEU A 253 -3.70 -12.01 -3.35
N ALA A 254 -2.43 -12.00 -3.75
CA ALA A 254 -1.50 -13.11 -3.52
C ALA A 254 -1.34 -13.41 -2.01
N LYS A 255 -1.21 -12.37 -1.16
CA LYS A 255 -1.13 -12.55 0.30
C LYS A 255 -2.42 -13.15 0.90
N VAL A 256 -3.58 -12.64 0.50
CA VAL A 256 -4.89 -13.12 0.99
C VAL A 256 -5.13 -14.57 0.59
N LEU A 257 -4.90 -14.90 -0.68
CA LEU A 257 -5.08 -16.26 -1.18
C LEU A 257 -4.07 -17.21 -0.52
N GLY A 258 -2.78 -16.85 -0.47
CA GLY A 258 -1.76 -17.65 0.21
C GLY A 258 -2.07 -17.88 1.70
N GLY A 259 -2.57 -16.87 2.41
CA GLY A 259 -2.99 -17.03 3.81
C GLY A 259 -4.19 -17.96 3.97
N THR A 260 -5.13 -17.95 3.02
CA THR A 260 -6.30 -18.85 3.04
C THR A 260 -5.91 -20.29 2.72
N LEU A 261 -4.86 -20.49 1.93
CA LEU A 261 -4.29 -21.79 1.59
C LEU A 261 -3.44 -22.38 2.73
N ARG A 262 -3.06 -21.59 3.74
CA ARG A 262 -2.25 -22.05 4.86
C ARG A 262 -2.99 -23.13 5.66
N GLY A 263 -2.35 -24.29 5.86
CA GLY A 263 -2.95 -25.44 6.56
C GLY A 263 -3.97 -26.22 5.73
N LYS A 264 -4.09 -25.95 4.43
CA LYS A 264 -4.92 -26.73 3.49
C LYS A 264 -4.08 -27.82 2.84
N GLU A 265 -4.51 -29.08 3.01
CA GLU A 265 -3.78 -30.25 2.51
C GLU A 265 -4.50 -30.95 1.34
N LYS A 266 -5.76 -30.59 1.04
CA LYS A 266 -6.60 -31.25 0.03
C LYS A 266 -6.96 -30.33 -1.13
N GLN A 267 -6.86 -30.85 -2.35
CA GLN A 267 -7.17 -30.15 -3.60
C GLN A 267 -8.57 -29.52 -3.65
N ASP A 268 -9.60 -30.19 -3.15
CA ASP A 268 -10.98 -29.67 -3.15
C ASP A 268 -11.15 -28.45 -2.22
N GLU A 269 -10.38 -28.38 -1.14
CA GLU A 269 -10.35 -27.22 -0.24
C GLU A 269 -9.64 -26.02 -0.88
N LEU A 270 -8.63 -26.26 -1.72
CA LEU A 270 -7.99 -25.21 -2.52
C LEU A 270 -8.94 -24.66 -3.60
N LEU A 271 -9.60 -25.53 -4.35
CA LEU A 271 -10.48 -25.13 -5.46
C LEU A 271 -11.71 -24.36 -4.96
N SER A 272 -12.31 -24.78 -3.84
CA SER A 272 -13.43 -24.07 -3.23
C SER A 272 -13.08 -22.65 -2.77
N VAL A 273 -11.89 -22.45 -2.20
CA VAL A 273 -11.38 -21.11 -1.82
C VAL A 273 -11.23 -20.19 -3.03
N VAL A 274 -10.69 -20.71 -4.11
CA VAL A 274 -10.49 -19.97 -5.36
C VAL A 274 -11.83 -19.57 -5.98
N PHE A 275 -12.81 -20.47 -5.98
CA PHE A 275 -14.15 -20.16 -6.48
C PHE A 275 -14.90 -19.14 -5.61
N MET A 276 -14.82 -19.24 -4.28
CA MET A 276 -15.55 -18.33 -3.38
C MET A 276 -14.97 -16.90 -3.33
N ARG A 277 -13.64 -16.74 -3.41
CA ARG A 277 -12.97 -15.44 -3.20
C ARG A 277 -12.69 -14.67 -4.49
N MET A 278 -12.72 -15.34 -5.66
CA MET A 278 -12.52 -14.64 -6.94
C MET A 278 -13.74 -13.82 -7.36
N ASP A 279 -14.96 -14.26 -7.03
CA ASP A 279 -16.17 -13.44 -7.24
C ASP A 279 -16.14 -12.15 -6.39
N GLU A 280 -15.54 -12.20 -5.20
CA GLU A 280 -15.28 -11.01 -4.37
C GLU A 280 -14.16 -10.13 -4.94
N ALA A 281 -13.06 -10.72 -5.44
CA ALA A 281 -11.93 -9.98 -6.00
C ALA A 281 -12.24 -9.28 -7.34
N ASP A 282 -13.04 -9.90 -8.22
CA ASP A 282 -13.53 -9.29 -9.46
C ASP A 282 -14.45 -8.09 -9.18
N SER A 283 -15.17 -8.10 -8.05
CA SER A 283 -15.98 -6.97 -7.60
C SER A 283 -15.14 -5.79 -7.06
N LEU A 284 -13.93 -6.04 -6.58
CA LEU A 284 -12.97 -5.05 -6.08
C LEU A 284 -12.08 -4.47 -7.18
N SER A 285 -11.87 -5.21 -8.26
CA SER A 285 -11.08 -4.83 -9.45
C SER A 285 -11.82 -3.84 -10.38
N ARG A 286 -13.16 -3.88 -10.38
CA ARG A 286 -14.03 -3.00 -11.19
C ARG A 286 -14.43 -1.68 -10.50
N ARG A 287 -13.77 -1.32 -9.40
CA ARG A 287 -14.07 -0.13 -8.58
C ARG A 287 -12.87 0.81 -8.47
#